data_AF-A0A914H5X6-F1
#
_entry.id   AF-A0A914H5X6-F1
#
_cell.length_a   1.000
_cell.length_b   1.000
_cell.length_c   1.000
_cell.angle_alpha   90.00
_cell.angle_beta   90.00
_cell.angle_gamma   90.00
#
_symmetry.space_group_name_H-M   'P 1'
#
loop_
_entity.id
_entity.type
_entity.pdbx_description
1 polymer ?
#
loop_
_entity_poly.entity_id
_entity_poly.type
_entity_poly.pdbx_seq_one_letter_code
_entity_poly.pdbx_strand_id
1 'polypeptide(L)'
;MHNGVKYRNGDEWIFRRSFIMKCYADDTRWEANVAACLSPMGQRIPIGGKIQDQLGKWKCIQGDHLAEFHKCNFFGLANFALTLRKSKKVIVFFSTLVYFLEKDEPNTTFTSIPAAFWWCLFSQTKWVPQTADKFLKKIIW
;
A
#
# COMPACT_ATOMS: atom_id res chain seq x y z
N MET A 1 0.37 21.53 33.85
CA MET A 1 1.24 20.41 34.29
C MET A 1 0.81 19.17 33.54
N HIS A 2 1.73 18.49 32.86
CA HIS A 2 1.45 17.26 32.10
C HIS A 2 2.51 16.21 32.45
N ASN A 3 2.09 15.01 32.88
CA ASN A 3 2.97 13.95 33.42
C ASN A 3 3.92 14.43 34.54
N GLY A 4 3.42 15.29 35.45
CA GLY A 4 4.23 15.81 36.58
C GLY A 4 5.22 16.92 36.21
N VAL A 5 5.37 17.25 34.91
CA VAL A 5 6.24 18.33 34.44
C VAL A 5 5.45 19.62 34.26
N LYS A 6 6.02 20.74 34.71
CA LYS A 6 5.51 22.09 34.44
C LYS A 6 6.09 22.58 33.12
N TYR A 7 5.22 22.82 32.14
CA TYR A 7 5.58 23.41 30.84
C TYR A 7 5.15 24.87 30.82
N ARG A 8 6.00 25.73 30.25
CA ARG A 8 5.75 27.14 29.98
C ARG A 8 5.09 27.31 28.61
N ASN A 9 4.51 28.50 28.38
CA ASN A 9 3.95 28.83 27.07
C ASN A 9 5.06 28.76 26.01
N GLY A 10 4.80 28.02 24.94
CA GLY A 10 5.75 27.77 23.85
C GLY A 10 6.68 26.58 24.04
N ASP A 11 6.69 25.91 25.20
CA ASP A 11 7.51 24.72 25.40
C ASP A 11 7.05 23.57 24.47
N GLU A 12 8.03 22.91 23.84
CA GLU A 12 7.82 21.77 22.95
C GLU A 12 8.35 20.47 23.57
N TRP A 13 7.64 19.36 23.40
CA TRP A 13 8.08 18.03 23.86
C TRP A 13 7.71 16.93 22.86
N ILE A 14 8.47 15.84 22.87
CA ILE A 14 8.24 14.70 21.99
C ILE A 14 7.27 13.72 22.65
N PHE A 15 6.14 13.48 22.01
CA PHE A 15 5.14 12.50 22.40
C PHE A 15 5.23 11.26 21.51
N ARG A 16 5.28 10.07 22.14
CA ARG A 16 5.35 8.75 21.46
C ARG A 16 6.42 8.67 20.36
N ARG A 17 7.54 9.40 20.50
CA ARG A 17 8.68 9.44 19.56
C ARG A 17 8.35 9.88 18.12
N SER A 18 7.12 10.33 17.87
CA SER A 18 6.63 10.59 16.50
C SER A 18 6.00 11.98 16.35
N PHE A 19 5.63 12.61 17.47
CA PHE A 19 4.92 13.89 17.48
C PHE A 19 5.64 14.87 18.39
N ILE A 20 5.71 16.13 17.96
CA ILE A 20 6.17 17.24 18.77
C ILE A 20 4.93 18.02 19.18
N MET A 21 4.63 17.99 20.47
CA MET A 21 3.56 18.75 21.09
C MET A 21 4.11 20.12 21.52
N LYS A 22 3.27 21.15 21.47
CA LYS A 22 3.58 22.49 21.94
C LYS A 22 2.52 22.98 22.90
N CYS A 23 2.96 23.56 24.00
CA CYS A 23 2.08 24.18 24.99
C CYS A 23 1.70 25.58 24.53
N TYR A 24 0.41 25.88 24.54
CA TYR A 24 -0.14 27.22 24.43
C TYR A 24 -0.82 27.52 25.77
N ALA A 25 -0.22 28.41 26.56
CA ALA A 25 -0.73 28.76 27.88
C ALA A 25 -1.00 30.26 27.95
N ASP A 26 -2.27 30.59 28.16
CA ASP A 26 -2.78 31.93 28.48
C ASP A 26 -3.07 32.04 29.98
N ASP A 27 -3.47 33.23 30.43
CA ASP A 27 -3.72 33.50 31.86
C ASP A 27 -4.79 32.60 32.50
N THR A 28 -5.70 32.05 31.69
CA THR A 28 -6.86 31.28 32.17
C THR A 28 -6.90 29.83 31.68
N ARG A 29 -6.18 29.51 30.60
CA ARG A 29 -6.27 28.20 29.95
C ARG A 29 -4.91 27.78 29.43
N TRP A 30 -4.68 26.47 29.43
CA TRP A 30 -3.56 25.87 28.73
C TRP A 30 -4.07 24.79 27.78
N GLU A 31 -3.44 24.69 26.62
CA GLU A 31 -3.73 23.73 25.57
C GLU A 31 -2.44 23.14 25.03
N ALA A 32 -2.48 21.86 24.67
CA ALA A 32 -1.35 21.17 24.04
C ALA A 32 -1.75 20.79 22.61
N ASN A 33 -1.20 21.50 21.63
CA ASN A 33 -1.46 21.22 20.22
C ASN A 33 -0.24 20.59 19.57
N VAL A 34 -0.44 19.83 18.50
CA VAL A 34 0.69 19.32 17.72
C VAL A 34 1.36 20.49 17.02
N ALA A 35 2.68 20.57 17.09
CA ALA A 35 3.49 21.54 16.35
C ALA A 35 4.17 20.93 15.13
N ALA A 36 4.61 19.67 15.22
CA ALA A 36 5.30 18.97 14.14
C ALA A 36 5.26 17.45 14.33
N CYS A 37 5.58 16.72 13.27
CA CYS A 37 5.87 15.29 13.31
C CYS A 37 7.38 15.06 13.30
N LEU A 38 7.85 13.97 13.88
CA LEU A 38 9.23 13.48 13.75
C LEU A 38 9.25 12.28 12.81
N SER A 39 10.13 12.32 11.82
CA SER A 39 10.39 11.17 10.97
C SER A 39 11.07 10.05 11.77
N PRO A 40 11.06 8.79 11.28
CA PRO A 40 11.79 7.69 11.93
C PRO A 40 13.30 7.95 12.04
N MET A 41 13.83 8.86 11.22
CA MET A 41 15.23 9.29 11.25
C MET A 41 15.46 10.48 12.19
N GLY A 42 14.42 10.95 12.89
CA GLY A 42 14.48 12.08 13.82
C GLY A 42 14.37 13.45 13.16
N GLN A 43 13.98 13.54 11.88
CA GLN A 43 13.83 14.83 11.21
C GLN A 43 12.47 15.46 11.54
N ARG A 44 12.48 16.74 11.93
CA ARG A 44 11.27 17.52 12.25
C ARG A 44 10.54 17.93 10.97
N ILE A 45 9.25 17.65 10.92
CA ILE A 45 8.37 17.95 9.78
C ILE A 45 7.24 18.84 10.28
N PRO A 46 7.17 20.12 9.87
CA PRO A 46 6.08 21.00 10.27
C PRO A 46 4.74 20.49 9.72
N ILE A 47 3.64 20.90 10.35
CA ILE A 47 2.28 20.56 9.88
C ILE A 47 2.10 21.02 8.42
N GLY A 48 1.56 20.15 7.57
CA GLY A 48 1.42 20.37 6.13
C GLY A 48 2.72 20.19 5.34
N GLY A 49 3.86 20.10 6.02
CA GLY A 49 5.17 19.89 5.46
C GLY A 49 5.35 18.48 4.87
N LYS A 50 6.30 18.39 3.94
CA LYS A 50 6.71 17.13 3.30
C LYS A 50 8.23 17.04 3.34
N ILE A 51 8.75 15.90 3.73
CA ILE A 51 10.19 15.60 3.62
C ILE A 51 10.39 14.29 2.90
N GLN A 52 11.59 14.07 2.40
CA GLN A 52 11.99 12.83 1.78
C GLN A 52 13.31 12.38 2.38
N ASP A 53 13.25 11.23 3.05
CA ASP A 53 14.40 10.63 3.71
C ASP A 53 14.71 9.29 3.01
N GLN A 54 15.75 8.58 3.45
CA GLN A 54 16.13 7.29 2.88
C GLN A 54 15.03 6.22 2.98
N LEU A 55 14.13 6.34 3.97
CA LEU A 55 12.99 5.43 4.17
C LEU A 55 11.78 5.74 3.28
N GLY A 56 11.74 6.91 2.65
CA GLY A 56 10.67 7.35 1.77
C GLY A 56 10.23 8.79 1.99
N LYS A 57 9.13 9.16 1.32
CA LYS A 57 8.53 10.49 1.40
C LYS A 57 7.47 10.52 2.49
N TRP A 58 7.52 11.54 3.31
CA TRP A 58 6.67 11.69 4.49
C TRP A 58 5.90 13.01 4.43
N LYS A 59 4.68 13.00 4.96
CA LYS A 59 3.85 14.20 5.13
C LYS A 59 3.27 14.22 6.54
N CYS A 60 3.40 15.35 7.23
CA CYS A 60 2.74 15.57 8.52
C CYS A 60 1.37 16.21 8.27
N ILE A 61 0.30 15.59 8.75
CA ILE A 61 -1.07 16.06 8.58
C ILE A 61 -1.65 16.31 9.98
N GLN A 62 -2.30 17.46 10.18
CA GLN A 62 -3.03 17.77 11.42
C GLN A 62 -4.44 17.19 11.32
N GLY A 63 -4.80 16.29 12.23
CA GLY A 63 -6.17 15.82 12.44
C GLY A 63 -6.83 16.49 13.65
N ASP A 64 -8.09 16.16 13.91
CA ASP A 64 -8.93 16.83 14.92
C ASP A 64 -8.42 16.68 16.36
N HIS A 65 -7.71 15.59 16.68
CA HIS A 65 -7.13 15.35 18.01
C HIS A 65 -5.69 14.81 18.00
N LEU A 66 -5.18 14.41 16.83
CA LEU A 66 -3.85 13.83 16.66
C LEU A 66 -3.31 14.21 15.29
N ALA A 67 -2.01 14.46 15.20
CA ALA A 67 -1.38 14.48 13.90
C ALA A 67 -1.16 13.04 13.43
N GLU A 68 -1.37 12.80 12.14
CA GLU A 68 -1.07 11.53 11.52
C GLU A 68 0.17 11.64 10.65
N PHE A 69 1.01 10.62 10.77
CA PHE A 69 2.20 10.48 9.95
C PHE A 69 1.87 9.63 8.74
N HIS A 70 1.70 10.27 7.58
CA HIS A 70 1.42 9.55 6.34
C HIS A 70 2.70 9.34 5.56
N LYS A 71 3.03 8.06 5.30
CA LYS A 71 4.02 7.70 4.29
C LYS A 71 3.39 7.99 2.93
N CYS A 72 3.86 9.03 2.24
CA CYS A 72 3.58 9.21 0.83
C CYS A 72 4.36 8.12 0.09
N ASN A 73 3.71 6.97 -0.08
CA ASN A 73 4.30 5.79 -0.67
C ASN A 73 4.68 6.10 -2.13
N PHE A 74 5.94 6.42 -2.39
CA PHE A 74 6.45 6.60 -3.75
C PHE A 74 7.22 5.36 -4.26
N PHE A 75 7.47 4.33 -3.44
CA PHE A 75 8.12 3.07 -3.85
C PHE A 75 8.02 2.06 -2.68
N GLY A 76 7.61 0.79 -2.80
CA GLY A 76 7.25 -0.03 -3.94
C GLY A 76 6.56 -1.33 -3.49
N LEU A 77 5.22 -1.36 -3.56
CA LEU A 77 4.41 -2.59 -3.68
C LEU A 77 3.60 -2.58 -4.99
N ALA A 78 3.26 -1.40 -5.49
CA ALA A 78 2.77 -1.22 -6.86
C ALA A 78 3.84 -1.59 -7.90
N ASN A 79 5.13 -1.38 -7.59
CA ASN A 79 6.21 -1.69 -8.53
C ASN A 79 6.46 -3.19 -8.67
N PHE A 80 6.35 -4.01 -7.61
CA PHE A 80 6.52 -5.46 -7.74
C PHE A 80 5.42 -6.10 -8.61
N ALA A 81 4.17 -5.66 -8.42
CA ALA A 81 3.06 -6.06 -9.29
C ALA A 81 3.22 -5.54 -10.73
N LEU A 82 3.82 -4.36 -10.92
CA LEU A 82 4.13 -3.80 -12.25
C LEU A 82 5.35 -4.46 -12.92
N THR A 83 6.33 -5.01 -12.17
CA THR A 83 7.42 -5.82 -12.75
C THR A 83 6.92 -7.18 -13.23
N LEU A 84 5.92 -7.76 -12.56
CA LEU A 84 5.26 -8.99 -13.00
C LEU A 84 4.42 -8.76 -14.27
N ARG A 85 3.79 -7.58 -14.42
CA ARG A 85 3.03 -7.23 -15.63
C ARG A 85 3.87 -7.01 -16.89
N LYS A 86 5.16 -6.67 -16.77
CA LYS A 86 6.02 -6.38 -17.94
C LYS A 86 6.89 -7.55 -18.40
N SER A 87 6.94 -8.64 -17.63
CA SER A 87 7.84 -9.76 -17.93
C SER A 87 7.08 -10.90 -18.62
N LYS A 88 6.93 -10.82 -19.94
CA LYS A 88 6.41 -11.92 -20.79
C LYS A 88 7.16 -13.24 -20.61
N LYS A 89 8.38 -13.21 -20.05
CA LYS A 89 9.20 -14.40 -19.76
C LYS A 89 8.77 -15.13 -18.48
N VAL A 90 8.22 -14.42 -17.48
CA VAL A 90 7.80 -15.02 -16.20
C VAL A 90 6.56 -15.88 -16.40
N ILE A 91 5.61 -15.42 -17.22
CA ILE A 91 4.42 -16.20 -17.53
C ILE A 91 4.77 -17.47 -18.34
N VAL A 92 5.73 -17.39 -19.28
CA VAL A 92 6.20 -18.55 -20.06
C VAL A 92 6.99 -19.55 -19.19
N PHE A 93 7.79 -19.07 -18.25
CA PHE A 93 8.54 -19.93 -17.32
C PHE A 93 7.60 -20.65 -16.34
N PHE A 94 6.62 -19.94 -15.79
CA PHE A 94 5.64 -20.51 -14.86
C PHE A 94 4.69 -21.50 -15.55
N SER A 95 4.27 -21.23 -16.79
CA SER A 95 3.47 -22.19 -17.57
C SER A 95 4.25 -23.46 -17.92
N THR A 96 5.54 -23.37 -18.22
CA THR A 96 6.40 -24.55 -18.45
C THR A 96 6.54 -25.37 -17.17
N LEU A 97 6.72 -24.71 -16.01
CA LEU A 97 6.85 -25.38 -14.72
C LEU A 97 5.56 -26.12 -14.32
N VAL A 98 4.40 -25.47 -14.43
CA VAL A 98 3.09 -26.10 -14.15
C VAL A 98 2.84 -27.28 -15.09
N TYR A 99 3.17 -27.16 -16.37
CA TYR A 99 3.08 -28.27 -17.33
C TYR A 99 3.95 -29.47 -16.93
N PHE A 100 5.16 -29.25 -16.41
CA PHE A 100 6.01 -30.34 -15.92
C PHE A 100 5.47 -31.00 -14.65
N LEU A 101 4.73 -30.26 -13.81
CA LEU A 101 4.12 -30.79 -12.59
C LEU A 101 2.83 -31.58 -12.86
N GLU A 102 2.08 -31.25 -13.91
CA GLU A 102 0.80 -31.90 -14.25
C GLU A 102 0.93 -33.01 -15.31
N LYS A 103 2.12 -33.21 -15.89
CA LYS A 103 2.36 -34.19 -16.96
C LYS A 103 2.07 -35.64 -16.54
N ASP A 104 2.14 -35.93 -15.25
CA ASP A 104 2.06 -37.30 -14.72
C ASP A 104 0.62 -37.74 -14.35
N GLU A 105 -0.40 -36.90 -14.54
CA GLU A 105 -1.82 -37.20 -14.26
C GLU A 105 -2.61 -37.53 -15.56
N PRO A 106 -3.00 -38.79 -15.81
CA PRO A 106 -3.77 -39.17 -16.99
C PRO A 106 -5.28 -38.88 -16.78
N ASN A 107 -5.71 -37.62 -16.96
CA ASN A 107 -7.09 -37.19 -17.33
C ASN A 107 -7.30 -35.66 -17.21
N THR A 108 -6.38 -34.82 -17.70
CA THR A 108 -6.58 -33.35 -17.70
C THR A 108 -6.58 -32.76 -19.11
N THR A 109 -7.35 -31.69 -19.31
CA THR A 109 -7.63 -31.06 -20.61
C THR A 109 -6.46 -30.21 -21.14
N PHE A 110 -5.30 -30.22 -20.47
CA PHE A 110 -4.17 -29.36 -20.78
C PHE A 110 -3.07 -30.11 -21.54
N THR A 111 -3.38 -30.48 -22.79
CA THR A 111 -2.44 -31.21 -23.65
C THR A 111 -1.32 -30.32 -24.21
N SER A 112 -1.43 -28.99 -24.07
CA SER A 112 -0.44 -28.06 -24.60
C SER A 112 -0.47 -26.68 -23.92
N ILE A 113 0.71 -26.10 -23.71
CA ILE A 113 0.96 -24.78 -23.10
C ILE A 113 0.16 -23.63 -23.78
N PRO A 114 -0.05 -23.60 -25.12
CA PRO A 114 -0.87 -22.56 -25.75
C PRO A 114 -2.37 -22.63 -25.40
N ALA A 115 -2.91 -23.82 -25.10
CA ALA A 115 -4.33 -24.00 -24.77
C ALA A 115 -4.67 -23.47 -23.37
N ALA A 116 -3.76 -23.68 -22.40
CA ALA A 116 -3.88 -23.10 -21.05
C ALA A 116 -3.77 -21.56 -21.08
N PHE A 117 -2.89 -21.02 -21.93
CA PHE A 117 -2.69 -19.58 -22.08
C PHE A 117 -3.94 -18.85 -22.61
N TRP A 118 -4.71 -19.49 -23.51
CA TRP A 118 -5.97 -18.94 -24.05
C TRP A 118 -7.06 -18.85 -22.97
N TRP A 119 -7.27 -19.89 -22.16
CA TRP A 119 -8.24 -19.88 -21.07
C TRP A 119 -7.88 -18.89 -19.94
N CYS A 120 -6.60 -18.75 -19.61
CA CYS A 120 -6.13 -17.75 -18.65
C CYS A 120 -6.33 -16.31 -19.17
N LEU A 121 -6.20 -16.06 -20.48
CA LEU A 121 -6.45 -14.72 -21.02
C LEU A 121 -7.93 -14.32 -20.93
N PHE A 122 -8.84 -15.25 -21.23
CA PHE A 122 -10.29 -15.00 -21.21
C PHE A 122 -10.86 -14.83 -19.80
N SER A 123 -10.30 -15.51 -18.79
CA SER A 123 -10.75 -15.37 -17.39
C SER A 123 -10.32 -14.06 -16.73
N GLN A 124 -9.23 -13.43 -17.19
CA GLN A 124 -8.65 -12.23 -16.56
C GLN A 124 -9.19 -10.92 -17.14
N THR A 125 -9.86 -10.93 -18.31
CA THR A 125 -10.65 -9.79 -18.77
C THR A 125 -12.01 -9.84 -18.11
N LYS A 126 -12.23 -8.94 -17.14
CA LYS A 126 -13.49 -8.79 -16.40
C LYS A 126 -14.71 -8.61 -17.32
N TRP A 127 -15.29 -9.67 -17.88
CA TRP A 127 -16.66 -9.72 -18.42
C TRP A 127 -17.04 -11.19 -18.60
N VAL A 128 -17.45 -11.85 -17.52
CA VAL A 128 -18.43 -12.95 -17.63
C VAL A 128 -19.79 -12.35 -17.24
N PRO A 129 -20.52 -11.71 -18.18
CA PRO A 129 -21.95 -11.61 -18.01
C PRO A 129 -22.51 -13.03 -18.15
N GLN A 130 -23.47 -13.41 -17.30
CA GLN A 130 -24.13 -14.72 -17.27
C GLN A 130 -24.86 -15.11 -18.59
N THR A 131 -24.73 -14.32 -19.65
CA THR A 131 -25.29 -14.55 -20.99
C THR A 131 -24.40 -15.41 -21.91
N ALA A 132 -23.13 -15.66 -21.57
CA ALA A 132 -22.24 -16.48 -22.41
C ALA A 132 -22.55 -17.99 -22.35
N ASP A 133 -23.23 -18.46 -21.30
CA ASP A 133 -23.64 -19.87 -21.15
C ASP A 133 -24.66 -20.29 -22.23
N LYS A 134 -25.51 -19.36 -22.69
CA LYS A 134 -26.47 -19.61 -23.79
C LYS A 134 -25.81 -19.64 -25.17
N PHE A 135 -24.65 -18.98 -25.34
CA PHE A 135 -23.96 -18.94 -26.63
C PHE A 135 -23.07 -20.18 -26.84
N LEU A 136 -22.47 -20.70 -25.77
CA LEU A 136 -21.64 -21.92 -25.83
C LEU A 136 -22.46 -23.19 -26.07
N LYS A 137 -23.70 -23.29 -25.57
CA LYS A 137 -24.59 -24.43 -25.87
C LYS A 137 -25.05 -24.50 -27.34
N LYS A 138 -24.94 -23.43 -28.12
CA LYS A 138 -25.36 -23.37 -29.53
C LYS A 138 -24.22 -23.66 -30.53
N ILE A 139 -22.98 -23.72 -30.04
CA ILE A 139 -21.78 -24.01 -30.85
C ILE A 139 -21.33 -25.47 -30.66
N ILE A 140 -21.67 -26.09 -29.53
CA ILE A 140 -21.24 -27.45 -29.17
C ILE A 140 -22.36 -28.49 -29.40
N TRP A 141 -23.57 -28.06 -29.82
CA TRP A 141 -24.68 -28.91 -30.27
C TRP A 141 -25.35 -28.29 -31.49
#